data_AF-A0A2V7CMZ0-F1
#
_entry.id   AF-A0A2V7CMZ0-F1
#
_cell.length_a   1.000
_cell.length_b   1.000
_cell.length_c   1.000
_cell.angle_alpha   90.00
_cell.angle_beta   90.00
_cell.angle_gamma   90.00
#
_symmetry.space_group_name_H-M   'P 1'
#
loop_
_entity.id
_entity.type
_entity.pdbx_description
1 polymer ?
#
loop_
_entity_poly.entity_id
_entity_poly.type
_entity_poly.pdbx_seq_one_letter_code
_entity_poly.pdbx_strand_id
1 'polypeptide(L)'
;MKSHALKHTIVFLELVAIIAAPVTARAADPDWKMVEQALGKSGQLQAGDVFRIGMPRTDLAVTVKGVPVKAGFALGSYAAFKQVGDSAMVMGDLVLLDQEVPAVMSGLLN
;
A
#
# COMPACT_ATOMS: atom_id res chain seq x y z
N MET A 1 16.51 53.48 27.40
CA MET A 1 16.95 53.15 26.03
C MET A 1 17.50 51.72 25.82
N LYS A 2 17.58 50.83 26.82
CA LYS A 2 18.12 49.46 26.64
C LYS A 2 17.09 48.33 26.40
N SER A 3 15.79 48.57 26.63
CA SER A 3 14.77 47.50 26.53
C SER A 3 14.27 47.22 25.11
N HIS A 4 14.37 48.17 24.18
CA HIS A 4 13.98 47.95 22.77
C HIS A 4 15.00 47.09 22.02
N ALA A 5 16.30 47.27 22.28
CA ALA A 5 17.36 46.48 21.67
C ALA A 5 17.28 45.00 22.08
N LEU A 6 17.02 44.72 23.37
CA LEU A 6 16.91 43.35 23.90
C LEU A 6 15.67 42.61 23.35
N LYS A 7 14.55 43.31 23.16
CA LYS A 7 13.34 42.75 22.54
C LYS A 7 13.57 42.36 21.08
N HIS A 8 14.28 43.19 20.31
CA HIS A 8 14.61 42.87 18.92
C HIS A 8 15.59 41.71 18.81
N THR A 9 16.57 41.59 19.72
CA THR A 9 17.49 40.45 19.75
C THR A 9 16.80 39.13 20.08
N ILE A 10 15.84 39.13 21.02
CA ILE A 10 15.06 37.95 21.36
C ILE A 10 14.14 37.53 20.20
N VAL A 11 13.44 38.49 19.58
CA VAL A 11 12.59 38.23 18.40
C VAL A 11 13.40 37.70 17.22
N PHE A 12 14.63 38.21 17.01
CA PHE A 12 15.50 37.73 15.95
C PHE A 12 15.99 36.29 16.19
N LEU A 13 16.27 35.93 17.45
CA LEU A 13 16.69 34.57 17.82
C LEU A 13 15.55 33.56 17.69
N GLU A 14 14.32 33.93 18.04
CA GLU A 14 13.13 33.09 17.81
C GLU A 14 12.83 32.92 16.31
N LEU A 15 13.01 33.97 15.51
CA LEU A 15 12.82 33.89 14.06
C LEU A 15 13.85 32.97 13.38
N VAL A 16 15.10 32.97 13.84
CA VAL A 16 16.16 32.08 13.32
C VAL A 16 15.94 30.62 13.73
N ALA A 17 15.40 30.36 14.92
CA ALA A 17 15.10 29.00 15.38
C ALA A 17 13.98 28.32 14.56
N ILE A 18 13.04 29.09 13.99
CA ILE A 18 11.97 28.57 13.13
C ILE A 18 12.51 28.14 11.74
N ILE A 19 13.60 28.76 11.25
CA ILE A 19 14.16 28.48 9.92
C ILE A 19 15.06 27.22 9.92
N ALA A 20 15.58 26.82 11.09
CA ALA A 20 16.52 25.70 11.22
C ALA A 20 15.87 24.33 11.51
N ALA A 21 14.54 24.24 11.51
CA ALA A 21 13.87 22.95 11.67
C ALA A 21 14.07 22.09 10.41
N PRO A 22 14.61 20.86 10.53
CA PRO A 22 14.72 19.97 9.39
C PRO A 22 13.31 19.59 8.94
N VAL A 23 12.90 20.04 7.76
CA VAL A 23 11.73 19.50 7.07
C VAL A 23 12.10 18.09 6.64
N THR A 24 11.74 17.11 7.46
CA THR A 24 11.68 15.72 7.00
C THR A 24 10.56 15.63 5.97
N ALA A 25 10.93 15.55 4.69
CA ALA A 25 10.00 15.21 3.63
C ALA A 25 9.39 13.84 3.96
N ARG A 26 8.11 13.82 4.31
CA ARG A 26 7.34 12.59 4.41
C ARG A 26 6.86 12.24 3.00
N ALA A 27 7.04 10.99 2.59
CA ALA A 27 6.39 10.50 1.39
C ALA A 27 4.87 10.75 1.53
N ALA A 28 4.23 11.18 0.44
CA ALA A 28 2.79 11.42 0.44
C ALA A 28 2.06 10.13 0.83
N ASP A 29 0.97 10.27 1.58
CA ASP A 29 0.15 9.13 1.96
C ASP A 29 -0.33 8.38 0.71
N PRO A 30 -0.38 7.04 0.75
CA PRO A 30 -0.69 6.25 -0.44
C PRO A 30 -2.18 6.36 -0.80
N ASP A 31 -2.47 6.62 -2.07
CA ASP A 31 -3.85 6.63 -2.59
C ASP A 31 -4.31 5.21 -2.91
N TRP A 32 -4.86 4.54 -1.90
CA TRP A 32 -5.40 3.19 -2.06
C TRP A 32 -6.60 3.12 -3.00
N LYS A 33 -7.32 4.22 -3.23
CA LYS A 33 -8.46 4.25 -4.14
C LYS A 33 -8.02 4.09 -5.59
N MET A 34 -6.84 4.62 -5.94
CA MET A 34 -6.24 4.35 -7.25
C MET A 34 -5.91 2.87 -7.43
N VAL A 35 -5.44 2.18 -6.39
CA VAL A 35 -5.16 0.74 -6.43
C VAL A 35 -6.44 -0.07 -6.63
N GLU A 36 -7.51 0.27 -5.92
CA GLU A 36 -8.82 -0.37 -6.10
C GLU A 36 -9.38 -0.18 -7.51
N GLN A 37 -9.23 1.01 -8.08
CA GLN A 37 -9.64 1.32 -9.45
C GLN A 37 -8.83 0.52 -10.48
N ALA A 38 -7.51 0.45 -10.32
CA ALA A 38 -6.63 -0.29 -11.21
C ALA A 38 -6.92 -1.79 -11.21
N LEU A 39 -7.23 -2.36 -10.04
CA LEU A 39 -7.55 -3.79 -9.90
C LEU A 39 -9.04 -4.12 -10.05
N GLY A 40 -9.91 -3.10 -10.12
CA GLY A 40 -11.35 -3.25 -10.20
C GLY A 40 -11.98 -3.95 -8.98
N LYS A 41 -11.32 -3.92 -7.82
CA LYS A 41 -11.76 -4.59 -6.60
C LYS A 41 -11.43 -3.77 -5.37
N SER A 42 -12.34 -3.76 -4.41
CA SER A 42 -12.14 -3.11 -3.12
C SER A 42 -11.14 -3.86 -2.24
N GLY A 43 -10.44 -3.11 -1.40
CA GLY A 43 -9.48 -3.62 -0.43
C GLY A 43 -9.76 -3.17 0.98
N GLN A 44 -8.87 -3.56 1.90
CA GLN A 44 -8.93 -3.20 3.31
C GLN A 44 -7.54 -2.87 3.82
N LEU A 45 -7.43 -1.78 4.59
CA LEU A 45 -6.22 -1.47 5.32
C LEU A 45 -6.11 -2.39 6.53
N GLN A 46 -4.98 -3.08 6.66
CA GLN A 46 -4.65 -3.96 7.77
C GLN A 46 -3.60 -3.31 8.67
N ALA A 47 -3.36 -3.95 9.82
CA ALA A 47 -2.30 -3.51 10.74
C ALA A 47 -0.95 -3.40 10.03
N GLY A 48 -0.16 -2.38 10.39
CA GLY A 48 1.15 -2.12 9.81
C GLY A 48 1.12 -1.48 8.42
N ASP A 49 0.05 -0.74 8.11
CA ASP A 49 -0.14 0.04 6.87
C ASP A 49 -0.07 -0.82 5.60
N VAL A 50 -0.63 -2.03 5.69
CA VAL A 50 -0.73 -2.97 4.57
C VAL A 50 -2.13 -2.91 3.99
N PHE A 51 -2.26 -2.44 2.75
CA PHE A 51 -3.53 -2.43 2.04
C PHE A 51 -3.70 -3.73 1.25
N ARG A 52 -4.71 -4.54 1.57
CA ARG A 52 -4.93 -5.86 0.98
C ARG A 52 -6.20 -5.92 0.16
N ILE A 53 -6.10 -6.46 -1.05
CA ILE A 53 -7.23 -6.78 -1.94
C ILE A 53 -7.36 -8.29 -2.08
N GLY A 54 -8.55 -8.81 -1.80
CA GLY A 54 -8.91 -10.22 -1.97
C GLY A 54 -9.50 -10.49 -3.35
N MET A 55 -9.08 -11.60 -3.96
CA MET A 55 -9.44 -12.02 -5.31
C MET A 55 -9.82 -13.51 -5.32
N PRO A 56 -10.91 -13.93 -4.65
CA PRO A 56 -11.33 -15.33 -4.68
C PRO A 56 -11.74 -15.76 -6.09
N ARG A 57 -11.34 -16.97 -6.49
CA ARG A 57 -11.72 -17.62 -7.76
C ARG A 57 -13.15 -18.16 -7.73
N THR A 58 -14.13 -17.26 -7.65
CA THR A 58 -15.57 -17.62 -7.65
C THR A 58 -16.07 -18.14 -8.99
N ASP A 59 -15.25 -18.01 -10.04
CA ASP A 59 -15.46 -18.57 -11.37
C ASP A 59 -15.20 -20.09 -11.44
N LEU A 60 -14.43 -20.65 -10.51
CA LEU A 60 -14.04 -22.05 -10.53
C LEU A 60 -14.99 -22.94 -9.72
N ALA A 61 -15.39 -24.05 -10.33
CA ALA A 61 -16.12 -25.14 -9.67
C ALA A 61 -15.19 -26.37 -9.51
N VAL A 62 -14.42 -26.40 -8.42
CA VAL A 62 -13.44 -27.47 -8.15
C VAL A 62 -14.01 -28.51 -7.19
N THR A 63 -13.81 -29.78 -7.49
CA THR A 63 -14.17 -30.90 -6.61
C THR A 63 -12.96 -31.83 -6.42
N VAL A 64 -12.65 -32.16 -5.17
CA VAL A 64 -11.55 -33.07 -4.82
C VAL A 64 -12.15 -34.28 -4.10
N LYS A 65 -11.99 -35.48 -4.68
CA LYS A 65 -12.54 -36.73 -4.13
C LYS A 65 -14.05 -36.63 -3.79
N GLY A 66 -14.83 -35.97 -4.65
CA GLY A 66 -16.27 -35.77 -4.46
C GLY A 66 -16.66 -34.62 -3.52
N VAL A 67 -15.70 -33.91 -2.91
CA VAL A 67 -15.97 -32.75 -2.04
C VAL A 67 -15.79 -31.45 -2.80
N PRO A 68 -16.81 -30.58 -2.89
CA PRO A 68 -16.68 -29.28 -3.54
C PRO A 68 -15.82 -28.33 -2.70
N VAL A 69 -14.89 -27.65 -3.35
CA VAL A 69 -13.98 -26.69 -2.73
C VAL A 69 -14.52 -25.28 -2.91
N LYS A 70 -14.85 -24.59 -1.80
CA LYS A 70 -15.30 -23.19 -1.85
C LYS A 70 -14.11 -22.25 -2.07
N ALA A 71 -14.33 -21.19 -2.86
CA ALA A 71 -13.27 -20.23 -3.16
C ALA A 71 -12.66 -19.58 -1.91
N GLY A 72 -13.50 -19.17 -0.95
CA GLY A 72 -13.05 -18.62 0.33
C GLY A 72 -12.31 -19.61 1.26
N PHE A 73 -12.28 -20.91 0.93
CA PHE A 73 -11.55 -21.91 1.70
C PHE A 73 -10.16 -22.18 1.10
N ALA A 74 -10.04 -22.42 -0.20
CA ALA A 74 -8.78 -22.83 -0.81
C ALA A 74 -8.51 -22.29 -2.23
N LEU A 75 -9.38 -21.43 -2.78
CA LEU A 75 -9.17 -20.80 -4.09
C LEU A 75 -9.11 -19.28 -3.97
N GLY A 76 -8.43 -18.80 -2.92
CA GLY A 76 -8.29 -17.38 -2.62
C GLY A 76 -7.00 -16.81 -3.15
N SER A 77 -7.07 -15.87 -4.09
CA SER A 77 -5.92 -15.04 -4.48
C SER A 77 -5.94 -13.71 -3.72
N TYR A 78 -4.79 -13.04 -3.60
CA TYR A 78 -4.71 -11.70 -3.04
C TYR A 78 -3.49 -10.92 -3.53
N ALA A 79 -3.57 -9.59 -3.40
CA ALA A 79 -2.44 -8.70 -3.47
C ALA A 79 -2.46 -7.77 -2.25
N ALA A 80 -1.29 -7.52 -1.67
CA ALA A 80 -1.09 -6.70 -0.48
C ALA A 80 0.01 -5.68 -0.77
N PHE A 81 -0.32 -4.41 -0.57
CA PHE A 81 0.50 -3.25 -0.90
C PHE A 81 0.97 -2.58 0.38
N LYS A 82 2.23 -2.17 0.40
CA LYS A 82 2.78 -1.35 1.47
C LYS A 82 3.69 -0.30 0.87
N GLN A 83 3.49 0.96 1.24
CA GLN A 83 4.42 2.02 0.84
C GLN A 83 5.72 1.89 1.64
N VAL A 84 6.84 2.00 0.95
CA VAL A 84 8.20 1.95 1.49
C VAL A 84 8.97 3.12 0.87
N GLY A 85 8.99 4.25 1.58
CA GLY A 85 9.51 5.51 1.05
C GLY A 85 8.72 5.98 -0.17
N ASP A 86 9.41 6.23 -1.28
CA ASP A 86 8.80 6.64 -2.56
C ASP A 86 8.41 5.44 -3.44
N SER A 87 8.54 4.22 -2.93
CA SER A 87 8.20 2.98 -3.66
C SER A 87 7.08 2.22 -2.95
N ALA A 88 6.50 1.25 -3.64
CA ALA A 88 5.56 0.30 -3.05
C ALA A 88 6.15 -1.12 -3.09
N MET A 89 6.07 -1.82 -1.97
CA MET A 89 6.23 -3.26 -1.92
C MET A 89 4.87 -3.92 -2.17
N VAL A 90 4.86 -4.95 -3.00
CA VAL A 90 3.68 -5.77 -3.25
C VAL A 90 4.01 -7.21 -2.92
N MET A 91 3.15 -7.84 -2.12
CA MET A 91 3.17 -9.27 -1.83
C MET A 91 1.83 -9.86 -2.23
N GLY A 92 1.81 -11.08 -2.72
CA GLY A 92 0.57 -11.70 -3.17
C GLY A 92 0.67 -13.21 -3.29
N ASP A 93 -0.48 -13.83 -3.39
CA ASP A 93 -0.65 -15.23 -3.75
C ASP A 93 -1.75 -15.31 -4.83
N LEU A 94 -1.50 -16.06 -5.89
CA LEU A 94 -2.43 -16.20 -7.01
C LEU A 94 -2.74 -17.67 -7.23
N VAL A 95 -4.01 -18.02 -7.10
CA VAL A 95 -4.56 -19.31 -7.53
C VAL A 95 -4.90 -19.22 -9.01
N LEU A 96 -4.14 -19.96 -9.81
CA LEU A 96 -4.21 -19.97 -11.27
C LEU A 96 -4.51 -21.37 -11.78
N LEU A 97 -5.16 -21.44 -12.93
CA LEU A 97 -5.21 -22.63 -13.75
C LEU A 97 -3.92 -22.75 -14.57
N ASP A 98 -3.55 -23.97 -14.96
CA ASP A 98 -2.29 -24.24 -15.68
C ASP A 98 -2.13 -23.36 -16.94
N GLN A 99 -3.21 -23.16 -17.71
CA GLN A 99 -3.15 -22.33 -18.92
C GLN A 99 -3.03 -20.82 -18.65
N GLU A 100 -3.31 -20.36 -17.43
CA GLU A 100 -3.21 -18.93 -17.06
C GLU A 100 -1.78 -18.57 -16.63
N VAL A 101 -0.99 -19.54 -16.17
CA VAL A 101 0.37 -19.34 -15.65
C VAL A 101 1.27 -18.57 -16.62
N PRO A 102 1.38 -18.92 -17.92
CA PRO A 102 2.32 -18.24 -18.82
C PRO A 102 2.01 -16.74 -19.00
N ALA A 103 0.74 -16.38 -19.12
CA ALA A 103 0.33 -14.99 -19.30
C ALA A 103 0.58 -14.17 -18.03
N VAL A 104 0.29 -14.75 -16.86
CA VAL A 104 0.52 -14.07 -15.57
C VAL A 104 2.01 -13.90 -15.29
N MET A 105 2.82 -14.93 -15.53
CA MET A 105 4.27 -14.85 -15.32
C MET A 105 4.92 -13.82 -16.25
N SER A 106 4.49 -13.76 -17.52
CA SER A 106 4.92 -12.69 -18.43
C SER A 106 4.56 -11.32 -17.85
N GLY A 107 3.32 -11.10 -17.44
CA GLY A 107 2.90 -9.81 -16.86
C GLY A 107 3.66 -9.38 -15.60
N LEU A 108 4.14 -10.33 -14.79
CA LEU A 108 4.82 -10.05 -13.51
C LEU A 108 6.35 -9.96 -13.60
N LEU A 109 6.97 -10.68 -14.54
CA LEU A 109 8.43 -10.80 -14.64
C LEU A 109 9.06 -9.97 -15.77
N ASN A 110 8.24 -9.29 -16.57
CA ASN A 110 8.72 -8.45 -17.66
C ASN A 110 9.43 -7.18 -17.18
#